data_AF-A0A6Q2X0C5-F1
#
_entry.id   AF-A0A6Q2X0C5-F1
#
_cell.length_a   1.000
_cell.length_b   1.000
_cell.length_c   1.000
_cell.angle_alpha   90.00
_cell.angle_beta   90.00
_cell.angle_gamma   90.00
#
_symmetry.space_group_name_H-M   'P 1'
#
loop_
_entity.id
_entity.type
_entity.pdbx_description
1 polymer ?
#
loop_
_entity_poly.entity_id
_entity_poly.type
_entity_poly.pdbx_seq_one_letter_code
_entity_poly.pdbx_strand_id
1 'polypeptide(L)'
;MALTICTRFTDEYQLFEELGKGAFSIVKRCLRISSGQEYAAKIINTKKLSARDHQKLEREARICRLLKHPNIGKKTIITSHIPYNIDLVTGGELFEDIVAREYYSEADASHCIQQILESVHHCHVNGIVHRDLKPENLLLASKLKGAAVKLADFGLAIEVQGDQQAWFGFAGTPGYLSPEVLRKDPYGKPVDMWACGVILYILLVGYPPFWDEDQHRLYQQIKAGAYDFPSPEWDTVTPEAKDLINKMLTINPSKRISSTEALKHPWICQRSTVASMIHRQETVECLKKFNARRKLKVAPPFSILHPISHLYLLCLFYTLTSLVSPLSESIESANTTEDEDVKARKQEIIKVTEQLIESINNGDFEAYAKICDPGLTSFEPEALGNLVEGHDFHRFYFDNALSKGNKPVHTILLNPHVHLIGENAACIAYIRLSQYMDGGGMPRTMQSEETRVWHRRDGKWQNIHFHRSGSPSVPSQ
;
A
#
# COMPACT_ATOMS: atom_id res chain seq x y z
N MET A 1 9.83 -44.26 12.06
CA MET A 1 8.74 -43.30 11.80
C MET A 1 8.61 -42.38 13.00
N ALA A 2 9.07 -41.14 12.90
CA ALA A 2 8.87 -40.14 13.95
C ALA A 2 7.45 -39.58 13.81
N LEU A 3 6.60 -39.81 14.83
CA LEU A 3 5.26 -39.23 14.93
C LEU A 3 5.38 -37.70 14.96
N THR A 4 4.95 -37.04 13.88
CA THR A 4 4.77 -35.59 13.87
C THR A 4 3.46 -35.29 14.60
N ILE A 5 3.56 -34.92 15.88
CA ILE A 5 2.42 -34.44 16.67
C ILE A 5 1.99 -33.09 16.08
N CYS A 6 0.82 -33.03 15.45
CA CYS A 6 0.23 -31.79 14.97
C CYS A 6 -0.40 -31.06 16.17
N THR A 7 0.38 -30.26 16.90
CA THR A 7 -0.14 -29.32 17.90
C THR A 7 -0.91 -28.20 17.19
N ARG A 8 -2.01 -27.71 17.76
CA ARG A 8 -2.73 -26.55 17.20
C ARG A 8 -2.01 -25.28 17.64
N PHE A 9 -2.04 -24.23 16.82
CA PHE A 9 -1.42 -22.94 17.16
C PHE A 9 -1.84 -22.43 18.56
N THR A 10 -3.12 -22.57 18.90
CA THR A 10 -3.70 -22.18 20.18
C THR A 10 -3.16 -22.94 21.39
N ASP A 11 -2.55 -24.11 21.17
CA ASP A 11 -1.99 -24.93 22.25
C ASP A 11 -0.58 -24.43 22.65
N GLU A 12 0.11 -23.71 21.75
CA GLU A 12 1.47 -23.20 21.95
C GLU A 12 1.53 -21.67 22.09
N TYR A 13 0.50 -20.96 21.60
CA TYR A 13 0.52 -19.51 21.45
C TYR A 13 -0.77 -18.84 21.96
N GLN A 14 -0.58 -17.74 22.67
CA GLN A 14 -1.64 -16.82 23.07
C GLN A 14 -1.62 -15.58 22.17
N LEU A 15 -2.75 -15.25 21.53
CA LEU A 15 -2.91 -14.06 20.69
C LEU A 15 -3.29 -12.82 21.53
N PHE A 16 -2.82 -11.64 21.10
CA PHE A 16 -3.08 -10.33 21.71
C PHE A 16 -3.59 -9.32 20.67
N GLU A 17 -3.20 -8.05 20.78
CA GLU A 17 -3.67 -6.95 19.93
C GLU A 17 -3.21 -7.07 18.47
N GLU A 18 -3.93 -6.37 17.59
CA GLU A 18 -3.60 -6.25 16.18
C GLU A 18 -2.45 -5.27 15.97
N LEU A 19 -1.43 -5.70 15.23
CA LEU A 19 -0.27 -4.91 14.82
C LEU A 19 -0.44 -4.34 13.41
N GLY A 20 -1.28 -4.96 12.57
CA GLY A 20 -1.58 -4.47 11.22
C GLY A 20 -2.54 -5.36 10.45
N LYS A 21 -3.11 -4.81 9.38
CA LYS A 21 -4.09 -5.48 8.51
C LYS A 21 -3.66 -5.38 7.05
N GLY A 22 -3.81 -6.48 6.32
CA GLY A 22 -3.66 -6.55 4.87
C GLY A 22 -4.91 -7.13 4.22
N ALA A 23 -4.96 -7.14 2.89
CA ALA A 23 -6.14 -7.53 2.11
C ALA A 23 -6.75 -8.90 2.50
N PHE A 24 -5.92 -9.89 2.87
CA PHE A 24 -6.35 -11.24 3.22
C PHE A 24 -5.81 -11.74 4.57
N SER A 25 -5.16 -10.85 5.34
CA SER A 25 -4.44 -11.25 6.54
C SER A 25 -4.50 -10.19 7.64
N ILE A 26 -4.50 -10.63 8.88
CA ILE A 26 -4.34 -9.77 10.05
C ILE A 26 -3.04 -10.17 10.74
N VAL A 27 -2.23 -9.22 11.14
CA VAL A 27 -1.03 -9.43 11.95
C VAL A 27 -1.36 -9.08 13.39
N LYS A 28 -1.20 -10.02 14.31
CA LYS A 28 -1.42 -9.82 15.76
C LYS A 28 -0.17 -10.10 16.56
N ARG A 29 0.01 -9.46 17.72
CA ARG A 29 1.04 -9.88 18.69
C ARG A 29 0.64 -11.23 19.28
N CYS A 30 1.60 -12.11 19.53
CA CYS A 30 1.36 -13.38 20.21
C CYS A 30 2.52 -13.77 21.13
N LEU A 31 2.23 -14.53 22.19
CA LEU A 31 3.20 -15.01 23.16
C LEU A 31 3.29 -16.54 23.07
N ARG A 32 4.49 -17.10 23.00
CA ARG A 32 4.66 -18.56 23.10
C ARG A 32 4.58 -18.97 24.57
N ILE A 33 3.57 -19.78 24.89
CA ILE A 33 3.22 -20.16 26.27
C ILE A 33 4.41 -20.80 26.99
N SER A 34 5.14 -21.70 26.32
CA SER A 34 6.24 -22.45 26.93
C SER A 34 7.48 -21.60 27.29
N SER A 35 7.67 -20.45 26.64
CA SER A 35 8.90 -19.65 26.77
C SER A 35 8.68 -18.23 27.23
N GLY A 36 7.43 -17.73 27.19
CA GLY A 36 7.12 -16.32 27.40
C GLY A 36 7.70 -15.38 26.34
N GLN A 37 8.20 -15.91 25.21
CA GLN A 37 8.75 -15.09 24.14
C GLN A 37 7.64 -14.53 23.24
N GLU A 38 7.77 -13.25 22.89
CA GLU A 38 6.82 -12.54 22.03
C GLU A 38 7.15 -12.67 20.54
N TYR A 39 6.08 -12.69 19.75
CA TYR A 39 6.08 -13.00 18.33
C TYR A 39 4.98 -12.20 17.61
N ALA A 40 5.05 -12.03 16.29
CA ALA A 40 3.96 -11.48 15.47
C ALA A 40 3.32 -12.59 14.66
N ALA A 41 2.01 -12.83 14.80
CA ALA A 41 1.26 -13.83 14.07
C ALA A 41 0.55 -13.21 12.86
N LYS A 42 0.97 -13.54 11.63
CA LYS A 42 0.21 -13.25 10.42
C LYS A 42 -0.85 -14.33 10.21
N ILE A 43 -2.09 -14.00 10.55
CA ILE A 43 -3.27 -14.85 10.44
C ILE A 43 -3.90 -14.63 9.07
N ILE A 44 -4.00 -15.68 8.26
CA ILE A 44 -4.52 -15.60 6.89
C ILE A 44 -5.80 -16.41 6.80
N ASN A 45 -6.85 -15.81 6.25
CA ASN A 45 -8.10 -16.52 6.01
C ASN A 45 -7.98 -17.32 4.69
N THR A 46 -7.49 -18.55 4.80
CA THR A 46 -7.28 -19.46 3.66
C THR A 46 -8.56 -19.75 2.87
N LYS A 47 -9.73 -19.70 3.52
CA LYS A 47 -11.03 -19.91 2.85
C LYS A 47 -11.38 -18.80 1.85
N LYS A 48 -10.77 -17.60 1.98
CA LYS A 48 -10.96 -16.46 1.07
C LYS A 48 -9.94 -16.43 -0.08
N LEU A 49 -8.97 -17.35 -0.11
CA LEU A 49 -7.88 -17.34 -1.09
C LEU A 49 -8.25 -18.13 -2.35
N SER A 50 -7.91 -17.60 -3.52
CA SER A 50 -7.94 -18.36 -4.77
C SER A 50 -6.87 -19.48 -4.77
N ALA A 51 -6.96 -20.45 -5.69
CA ALA A 51 -5.91 -21.47 -5.87
C ALA A 51 -4.54 -20.83 -6.18
N ARG A 52 -4.53 -19.71 -6.92
CA ARG A 52 -3.31 -18.95 -7.22
C ARG A 52 -2.71 -18.31 -5.97
N ASP A 53 -3.55 -17.79 -5.08
CA ASP A 53 -3.07 -17.16 -3.85
C ASP A 53 -2.59 -18.18 -2.81
N HIS A 54 -3.17 -19.39 -2.80
CA HIS A 54 -2.61 -20.52 -2.05
C HIS A 54 -1.18 -20.86 -2.51
N GLN A 55 -0.94 -20.96 -3.81
CA GLN A 55 0.42 -21.23 -4.32
C GLN A 55 1.42 -20.12 -3.98
N LYS A 56 1.00 -18.85 -4.05
CA LYS A 56 1.84 -17.73 -3.60
C LYS A 56 2.19 -17.85 -2.11
N LEU A 57 1.21 -18.26 -1.30
CA LEU A 57 1.39 -18.40 0.13
C LEU A 57 2.36 -19.53 0.49
N GLU A 58 2.24 -20.68 -0.16
CA GLU A 58 3.17 -21.80 0.00
C GLU A 58 4.59 -21.41 -0.40
N ARG A 59 4.75 -20.63 -1.49
CA ARG A 59 6.04 -20.08 -1.90
C ARG A 59 6.59 -19.10 -0.85
N GLU A 60 5.80 -18.14 -0.38
CA GLU A 60 6.22 -17.19 0.67
C GLU A 60 6.69 -17.95 1.92
N ALA A 61 5.93 -18.97 2.37
CA ALA A 61 6.29 -19.80 3.51
C ALA A 61 7.60 -20.57 3.30
N ARG A 62 7.79 -21.17 2.11
CA ARG A 62 9.01 -21.90 1.76
C ARG A 62 10.23 -20.96 1.76
N ILE A 63 10.13 -19.81 1.10
CA ILE A 63 11.21 -18.82 1.02
C ILE A 63 11.59 -18.33 2.42
N CYS A 64 10.61 -17.98 3.26
CA CYS A 64 10.90 -17.47 4.60
C CYS A 64 11.54 -18.53 5.51
N ARG A 65 11.26 -19.83 5.31
CA ARG A 65 11.95 -20.92 6.02
C ARG A 65 13.40 -21.10 5.58
N LEU A 66 13.69 -20.86 4.30
CA LEU A 66 15.04 -20.95 3.73
C LEU A 66 15.94 -19.81 4.24
N LEU A 67 15.39 -18.59 4.29
CA LEU A 67 16.16 -17.39 4.60
C LEU A 67 16.38 -17.21 6.11
N LYS A 68 17.59 -17.53 6.58
CA LYS A 68 18.04 -17.31 7.96
C LYS A 68 19.17 -16.28 7.98
N HIS A 69 18.85 -15.03 8.32
CA HIS A 69 19.82 -13.93 8.35
C HIS A 69 19.46 -12.91 9.44
N PRO A 70 20.44 -12.30 10.16
CA PRO A 70 20.16 -11.29 11.19
C PRO A 70 19.38 -10.08 10.68
N ASN A 71 19.50 -9.72 9.39
CA ASN A 71 18.77 -8.60 8.78
C ASN A 71 17.53 -9.02 7.97
N ILE A 72 17.06 -10.26 8.12
CA ILE A 72 15.77 -10.70 7.54
C ILE A 72 14.83 -11.01 8.71
N GLY A 73 13.63 -10.43 8.66
CA GLY A 73 12.57 -10.78 9.61
C GLY A 73 12.17 -12.24 9.40
N LYS A 74 12.25 -13.07 10.44
CA LYS A 74 11.77 -14.46 10.34
C LYS A 74 10.25 -14.44 10.20
N LYS A 75 9.76 -14.53 8.96
CA LYS A 75 8.32 -14.59 8.66
C LYS A 75 7.88 -16.06 8.67
N THR A 76 6.80 -16.35 9.37
CA THR A 76 6.21 -17.69 9.41
C THR A 76 4.69 -17.59 9.35
N ILE A 77 4.13 -18.03 8.23
CA ILE A 77 2.70 -17.97 8.00
C ILE A 77 2.01 -19.01 8.89
N ILE A 78 1.05 -18.57 9.69
CA ILE A 78 0.11 -19.46 10.39
C ILE A 78 -1.08 -19.65 9.47
N THR A 79 -1.18 -20.83 8.86
CA THR A 79 -2.40 -21.27 8.19
C THR A 79 -3.21 -22.14 9.15
N SER A 80 -4.51 -22.29 8.87
CA SER A 80 -5.50 -22.98 9.71
C SER A 80 -5.16 -24.41 10.15
N HIS A 81 -4.06 -25.00 9.68
CA HIS A 81 -3.63 -26.36 10.05
C HIS A 81 -2.14 -26.52 10.36
N ILE A 82 -1.31 -25.46 10.33
CA ILE A 82 0.13 -25.62 10.53
C ILE A 82 0.72 -24.42 11.32
N PRO A 83 1.03 -24.58 12.62
CA PRO A 83 1.70 -23.55 13.41
C PRO A 83 3.22 -23.63 13.26
N TYR A 84 3.85 -22.50 12.94
CA TYR A 84 5.30 -22.33 13.08
C TYR A 84 5.60 -20.85 13.44
N ASN A 85 6.73 -20.60 14.11
CA ASN A 85 6.94 -19.46 15.03
C ASN A 85 7.65 -18.24 14.37
N ILE A 86 7.41 -16.98 14.81
CA ILE A 86 7.92 -15.70 14.19
C ILE A 86 8.50 -14.70 15.19
N ASP A 87 9.79 -14.33 15.13
CA ASP A 87 10.36 -13.20 15.90
C ASP A 87 9.52 -11.90 15.79
N LEU A 88 9.06 -11.33 16.92
CA LEU A 88 8.36 -10.04 16.94
C LEU A 88 9.32 -8.90 16.59
N VAL A 89 8.95 -8.10 15.59
CA VAL A 89 9.67 -6.87 15.22
C VAL A 89 8.86 -5.69 15.76
N THR A 90 9.37 -4.98 16.77
CA THR A 90 8.64 -3.92 17.49
C THR A 90 9.11 -2.49 17.19
N GLY A 91 10.18 -2.33 16.39
CA GLY A 91 10.79 -1.03 16.12
C GLY A 91 10.04 -0.16 15.12
N GLY A 92 9.05 -0.70 14.41
CA GLY A 92 8.32 0.02 13.36
C GLY A 92 9.14 0.12 12.07
N GLU A 93 8.76 1.07 11.20
CA GLU A 93 9.38 1.30 9.90
C GLU A 93 10.67 2.13 10.05
N LEU A 94 11.74 1.74 9.35
CA LEU A 94 13.04 2.43 9.37
C LEU A 94 12.90 3.93 9.06
N PHE A 95 12.08 4.27 8.08
CA PHE A 95 11.90 5.65 7.64
C PHE A 95 11.21 6.53 8.70
N GLU A 96 10.39 5.96 9.57
CA GLU A 96 9.74 6.69 10.66
C GLU A 96 10.74 6.97 11.79
N ASP A 97 11.61 6.01 12.09
CA ASP A 97 12.67 6.18 13.07
C ASP A 97 13.68 7.24 12.63
N ILE A 98 14.09 7.27 11.36
CA ILE A 98 14.99 8.30 10.82
C ILE A 98 14.41 9.71 11.06
N VAL A 99 13.11 9.90 10.84
CA VAL A 99 12.43 11.19 11.05
C VAL A 99 12.37 11.59 12.53
N ALA A 100 12.41 10.61 13.44
CA ALA A 100 12.39 10.86 14.88
C ALA A 100 13.77 11.12 15.48
N ARG A 101 14.86 10.97 14.71
CA ARG A 101 16.23 11.20 15.20
C ARG A 101 16.56 12.68 15.21
N GLU A 102 17.22 13.12 16.28
CA GLU A 102 17.81 14.46 16.39
C GLU A 102 19.01 14.65 15.44
N TYR A 103 19.68 13.55 15.10
CA TYR A 103 20.84 13.56 14.23
C TYR A 103 20.77 12.43 13.19
N TYR A 104 21.04 12.79 11.94
CA TYR A 104 21.07 11.91 10.78
C TYR A 104 22.11 12.40 9.76
N SER A 105 22.97 11.50 9.29
CA SER A 105 24.12 11.76 8.43
C SER A 105 24.24 10.74 7.28
N GLU A 106 25.19 10.96 6.35
CA GLU A 106 25.50 9.94 5.33
C GLU A 106 26.03 8.65 5.95
N ALA A 107 26.79 8.74 7.04
CA ALA A 107 27.27 7.55 7.75
C ALA A 107 26.10 6.71 8.30
N ASP A 108 25.03 7.35 8.79
CA ASP A 108 23.81 6.65 9.22
C ASP A 108 23.09 6.00 8.03
N ALA A 109 22.96 6.72 6.91
CA ALA A 109 22.38 6.18 5.67
C ALA A 109 23.19 4.99 5.13
N SER A 110 24.52 5.10 5.13
CA SER A 110 25.46 4.05 4.76
C SER A 110 25.31 2.83 5.66
N HIS A 111 25.11 3.02 6.97
CA HIS A 111 24.84 1.93 7.90
C HIS A 111 23.51 1.23 7.65
N CYS A 112 22.46 1.98 7.31
CA CYS A 112 21.16 1.41 6.96
C CYS A 112 21.25 0.59 5.68
N ILE A 113 21.80 1.16 4.59
CA ILE A 113 21.86 0.47 3.31
C ILE A 113 22.81 -0.74 3.34
N GLN A 114 23.86 -0.73 4.17
CA GLN A 114 24.70 -1.90 4.39
C GLN A 114 23.87 -3.09 4.88
N GLN A 115 23.07 -2.91 5.93
CA GLN A 115 22.23 -3.98 6.48
C GLN A 115 21.17 -4.47 5.48
N ILE A 116 20.64 -3.56 4.67
CA ILE A 116 19.73 -3.90 3.57
C ILE A 116 20.46 -4.75 2.53
N LEU A 117 21.65 -4.33 2.08
CA LEU A 117 22.46 -5.06 1.12
C LEU A 117 22.91 -6.44 1.64
N GLU A 118 23.21 -6.57 2.94
CA GLU A 118 23.51 -7.87 3.57
C GLU A 118 22.31 -8.82 3.49
N SER A 119 21.10 -8.32 3.77
CA SER A 119 19.86 -9.10 3.63
C SER A 119 19.58 -9.50 2.17
N VAL A 120 19.78 -8.58 1.22
CA VAL A 120 19.58 -8.81 -0.22
C VAL A 120 20.62 -9.79 -0.76
N HIS A 121 21.87 -9.64 -0.34
CA HIS A 121 22.95 -10.57 -0.69
C HIS A 121 22.62 -11.99 -0.22
N HIS A 122 22.16 -12.15 1.02
CA HIS A 122 21.73 -13.44 1.54
C HIS A 122 20.58 -14.04 0.73
N CYS A 123 19.61 -13.23 0.29
CA CYS A 123 18.55 -13.68 -0.62
C CYS A 123 19.14 -14.17 -1.95
N HIS A 124 20.02 -13.38 -2.57
CA HIS A 124 20.61 -13.65 -3.88
C HIS A 124 21.47 -14.91 -3.90
N VAL A 125 22.25 -15.16 -2.84
CA VAL A 125 23.07 -16.39 -2.70
C VAL A 125 22.19 -17.63 -2.54
N ASN A 126 21.01 -17.49 -1.91
CA ASN A 126 20.02 -18.57 -1.79
C ASN A 126 19.08 -18.66 -3.01
N GLY A 127 19.38 -17.98 -4.11
CA GLY A 127 18.56 -18.02 -5.33
C GLY A 127 17.19 -17.36 -5.18
N ILE A 128 17.06 -16.39 -4.26
CA ILE A 128 15.81 -15.65 -4.03
C ILE A 128 15.93 -14.22 -4.55
N VAL A 129 14.89 -13.75 -5.25
CA VAL A 129 14.73 -12.34 -5.66
C VAL A 129 13.48 -11.78 -4.98
N HIS A 130 13.59 -10.64 -4.31
CA HIS A 130 12.50 -10.09 -3.49
C HIS A 130 11.40 -9.43 -4.34
N ARG A 131 11.80 -8.61 -5.34
CA ARG A 131 10.92 -7.89 -6.30
C ARG A 131 9.98 -6.83 -5.73
N ASP A 132 10.07 -6.52 -4.44
CA ASP A 132 9.24 -5.48 -3.80
C ASP A 132 9.98 -4.81 -2.64
N LEU A 133 11.25 -4.48 -2.87
CA LEU A 133 12.01 -3.67 -1.92
C LEU A 133 11.50 -2.23 -1.93
N LYS A 134 11.08 -1.75 -0.76
CA LYS A 134 10.50 -0.43 -0.53
C LYS A 134 10.51 -0.08 0.97
N PRO A 135 10.34 1.20 1.35
CA PRO A 135 10.32 1.66 2.73
C PRO A 135 9.42 0.84 3.68
N GLU A 136 8.23 0.45 3.23
CA GLU A 136 7.26 -0.36 4.00
C GLU A 136 7.85 -1.70 4.48
N ASN A 137 8.77 -2.24 3.70
CA ASN A 137 9.35 -3.57 3.89
C ASN A 137 10.68 -3.51 4.66
N LEU A 138 11.06 -2.33 5.17
CA LEU A 138 12.28 -2.10 5.93
C LEU A 138 11.92 -1.74 7.37
N LEU A 139 11.97 -2.73 8.26
CA LEU A 139 11.56 -2.60 9.65
C LEU A 139 12.77 -2.52 10.59
N LEU A 140 12.57 -2.05 11.82
CA LEU A 140 13.59 -2.07 12.87
C LEU A 140 13.28 -3.15 13.90
N ALA A 141 14.32 -3.91 14.30
CA ALA A 141 14.18 -4.99 15.27
C ALA A 141 13.52 -4.55 16.60
N SER A 142 13.83 -3.35 17.06
CA SER A 142 13.26 -2.74 18.26
C SER A 142 13.36 -1.21 18.17
N LYS A 143 12.80 -0.49 19.17
CA LYS A 143 12.96 0.97 19.30
C LYS A 143 14.26 1.39 19.99
N LEU A 144 15.15 0.43 20.30
CA LEU A 144 16.42 0.73 20.94
C LEU A 144 17.35 1.43 19.94
N LYS A 145 18.15 2.38 20.43
CA LYS A 145 19.17 3.06 19.61
C LYS A 145 20.12 2.02 19.02
N GLY A 146 20.30 2.03 17.70
CA GLY A 146 21.13 1.07 16.98
C GLY A 146 20.45 -0.27 16.70
N ALA A 147 19.12 -0.36 16.78
CA ALA A 147 18.39 -1.55 16.38
C ALA A 147 18.68 -1.93 14.92
N ALA A 148 18.82 -3.24 14.67
CA ALA A 148 19.12 -3.76 13.35
C ALA A 148 17.93 -3.55 12.38
N VAL A 149 18.25 -3.25 11.12
CA VAL A 149 17.28 -3.22 10.02
C VAL A 149 16.92 -4.66 9.65
N LYS A 150 15.62 -4.91 9.47
CA LYS A 150 15.01 -6.20 9.13
C LYS A 150 14.21 -6.05 7.85
N LEU A 151 14.66 -6.73 6.80
CA LEU A 151 13.88 -6.90 5.57
C LEU A 151 12.66 -7.77 5.84
N ALA A 152 11.49 -7.30 5.44
CA ALA A 152 10.21 -7.96 5.60
C ALA A 152 9.49 -8.13 4.26
N ASP A 153 8.48 -8.97 4.28
CA ASP A 153 7.50 -9.19 3.21
C ASP A 153 7.96 -9.80 1.86
N PHE A 154 8.09 -11.14 1.87
CA PHE A 154 8.43 -11.94 0.69
C PHE A 154 7.22 -12.37 -0.15
N GLY A 155 6.05 -11.73 -0.03
CA GLY A 155 4.83 -12.13 -0.75
C GLY A 155 4.96 -12.11 -2.29
N LEU A 156 5.84 -11.25 -2.81
CA LEU A 156 6.17 -11.17 -4.24
C LEU A 156 7.49 -11.86 -4.62
N ALA A 157 8.19 -12.47 -3.67
CA ALA A 157 9.48 -13.09 -3.92
C ALA A 157 9.38 -14.32 -4.83
N ILE A 158 10.48 -14.62 -5.52
CA ILE A 158 10.62 -15.76 -6.44
C ILE A 158 11.93 -16.50 -6.20
N GLU A 159 11.95 -17.77 -6.61
CA GLU A 159 13.15 -18.58 -6.71
C GLU A 159 13.69 -18.53 -8.13
N VAL A 160 15.00 -18.36 -8.28
CA VAL A 160 15.74 -18.36 -9.54
C VAL A 160 16.84 -19.41 -9.51
N GLN A 161 17.12 -20.03 -10.64
CA GLN A 161 18.19 -21.04 -10.75
C GLN A 161 19.50 -20.36 -11.16
N GLY A 162 20.47 -20.31 -10.25
CA GLY A 162 21.75 -19.65 -10.48
C GLY A 162 21.55 -18.18 -10.87
N ASP A 163 22.08 -17.80 -12.03
CA ASP A 163 21.93 -16.46 -12.61
C ASP A 163 21.01 -16.43 -13.84
N GLN A 164 20.21 -17.48 -14.05
CA GLN A 164 19.24 -17.52 -15.13
C GLN A 164 18.19 -16.43 -14.95
N GLN A 165 17.92 -15.71 -16.04
CA GLN A 165 16.86 -14.71 -16.12
C GLN A 165 15.66 -15.29 -16.86
N ALA A 166 14.46 -14.96 -16.39
CA ALA A 166 13.22 -15.34 -17.04
C ALA A 166 12.16 -14.26 -16.84
N TRP A 167 11.05 -14.38 -17.57
CA TRP A 167 9.90 -13.52 -17.35
C TRP A 167 9.04 -14.06 -16.21
N PHE A 168 9.16 -13.46 -15.02
CA PHE A 168 8.38 -13.86 -13.83
C PHE A 168 7.09 -13.05 -13.64
N GLY A 169 6.66 -12.34 -14.67
CA GLY A 169 5.50 -11.46 -14.67
C GLY A 169 5.79 -10.06 -14.16
N PHE A 170 4.81 -9.17 -14.33
CA PHE A 170 4.85 -7.80 -13.85
C PHE A 170 4.41 -7.75 -12.38
N ALA A 171 5.33 -7.40 -11.47
CA ALA A 171 5.07 -7.29 -10.04
C ALA A 171 6.04 -6.30 -9.39
N GLY A 172 5.60 -5.63 -8.33
CA GLY A 172 6.36 -4.63 -7.58
C GLY A 172 5.63 -3.28 -7.48
N THR A 173 6.18 -2.38 -6.69
CA THR A 173 5.61 -1.04 -6.45
C THR A 173 6.12 -0.04 -7.49
N PRO A 174 5.27 0.75 -8.20
CA PRO A 174 5.64 1.55 -9.37
C PRO A 174 6.95 2.34 -9.32
N GLY A 175 7.21 3.10 -8.24
CA GLY A 175 8.43 3.92 -8.10
C GLY A 175 9.72 3.13 -7.84
N TYR A 176 9.63 1.82 -7.58
CA TYR A 176 10.76 0.93 -7.30
C TYR A 176 10.96 -0.13 -8.40
N LEU A 177 10.10 -0.15 -9.43
CA LEU A 177 10.22 -1.06 -10.56
C LEU A 177 11.47 -0.75 -11.38
N SER A 178 12.18 -1.78 -11.82
CA SER A 178 13.36 -1.62 -12.67
C SER A 178 12.99 -1.50 -14.16
N PRO A 179 13.87 -0.91 -14.99
CA PRO A 179 13.62 -0.71 -16.42
C PRO A 179 13.28 -2.00 -17.17
N GLU A 180 13.99 -3.09 -16.89
CA GLU A 180 13.79 -4.40 -17.54
C GLU A 180 12.41 -4.99 -17.24
N VAL A 181 11.86 -4.80 -16.03
CA VAL A 181 10.49 -5.24 -15.70
C VAL A 181 9.46 -4.43 -16.49
N LEU A 182 9.67 -3.12 -16.63
CA LEU A 182 8.77 -2.23 -17.39
C LEU A 182 8.85 -2.47 -18.91
N ARG A 183 10.01 -2.90 -19.42
CA ARG A 183 10.20 -3.31 -20.82
C ARG A 183 9.67 -4.71 -21.12
N LYS A 184 9.31 -5.47 -20.09
CA LYS A 184 8.91 -6.87 -20.17
C LYS A 184 10.03 -7.81 -20.62
N ASP A 185 11.27 -7.42 -20.33
CA ASP A 185 12.45 -8.25 -20.59
C ASP A 185 12.56 -9.35 -19.52
N PRO A 186 13.22 -10.49 -19.81
CA PRO A 186 13.63 -11.43 -18.78
C PRO A 186 14.46 -10.73 -17.70
N TYR A 187 14.24 -11.07 -16.44
CA TYR A 187 14.93 -10.43 -15.32
C TYR A 187 15.28 -11.44 -14.22
N GLY A 188 16.05 -10.98 -13.22
CA GLY A 188 16.51 -11.79 -12.09
C GLY A 188 16.97 -10.91 -10.92
N LYS A 189 18.01 -11.33 -10.20
CA LYS A 189 18.58 -10.63 -9.04
C LYS A 189 18.83 -9.11 -9.21
N PRO A 190 19.23 -8.58 -10.39
CA PRO A 190 19.50 -7.15 -10.55
C PRO A 190 18.31 -6.22 -10.29
N VAL A 191 17.05 -6.70 -10.33
CA VAL A 191 15.87 -5.86 -10.04
C VAL A 191 15.88 -5.35 -8.60
N ASP A 192 16.38 -6.15 -7.66
CA ASP A 192 16.48 -5.76 -6.25
C ASP A 192 17.56 -4.67 -6.07
N MET A 193 18.64 -4.73 -6.85
CA MET A 193 19.72 -3.73 -6.80
C MET A 193 19.26 -2.36 -7.32
N TRP A 194 18.37 -2.33 -8.30
CA TRP A 194 17.72 -1.08 -8.74
C TRP A 194 16.90 -0.46 -7.61
N ALA A 195 16.06 -1.27 -6.95
CA ALA A 195 15.25 -0.81 -5.83
C ALA A 195 16.11 -0.33 -4.65
N CYS A 196 17.26 -0.98 -4.37
CA CYS A 196 18.25 -0.48 -3.41
C CYS A 196 18.78 0.91 -3.80
N GLY A 197 19.02 1.18 -5.09
CA GLY A 197 19.44 2.50 -5.58
C GLY A 197 18.39 3.58 -5.33
N VAL A 198 17.11 3.25 -5.59
CA VAL A 198 15.97 4.14 -5.29
C VAL A 198 15.87 4.41 -3.78
N ILE A 199 16.00 3.37 -2.95
CA ILE A 199 15.97 3.49 -1.48
C ILE A 199 17.14 4.34 -0.99
N LEU A 200 18.35 4.11 -1.49
CA LEU A 200 19.55 4.87 -1.10
C LEU A 200 19.41 6.36 -1.45
N TYR A 201 18.88 6.67 -2.63
CA TYR A 201 18.59 8.04 -3.03
C TYR A 201 17.65 8.72 -2.00
N ILE A 202 16.54 8.05 -1.64
CA ILE A 202 15.59 8.59 -0.63
C ILE A 202 16.24 8.72 0.74
N LEU A 203 17.09 7.77 1.16
CA LEU A 203 17.81 7.86 2.43
C LEU A 203 18.71 9.11 2.51
N LEU A 204 19.25 9.60 1.39
CA LEU A 204 20.17 10.74 1.40
C LEU A 204 19.50 12.12 1.32
N VAL A 205 18.35 12.23 0.65
CA VAL A 205 17.69 13.53 0.40
C VAL A 205 16.20 13.57 0.71
N GLY A 206 15.58 12.42 0.99
CA GLY A 206 14.20 12.36 1.47
C GLY A 206 13.11 12.44 0.42
N TYR A 207 13.46 12.43 -0.86
CA TYR A 207 12.52 12.35 -1.98
C TYR A 207 12.97 11.28 -3.00
N PRO A 208 12.06 10.69 -3.78
CA PRO A 208 12.40 9.64 -4.75
C PRO A 208 13.09 10.20 -6.01
N PRO A 209 13.97 9.43 -6.66
CA PRO A 209 14.63 9.82 -7.91
C PRO A 209 13.69 9.84 -9.12
N PHE A 210 12.59 9.10 -9.07
CA PHE A 210 11.59 9.03 -10.13
C PHE A 210 10.21 9.31 -9.53
N TRP A 211 9.52 10.30 -10.08
CA TRP A 211 8.18 10.63 -9.63
C TRP A 211 7.39 11.37 -10.72
N ASP A 212 6.14 10.96 -10.90
CA ASP A 212 5.14 11.69 -11.68
C ASP A 212 3.76 11.33 -11.12
N GLU A 213 2.77 12.20 -11.35
CA GLU A 213 1.37 11.87 -11.07
C GLU A 213 0.81 10.91 -12.12
N ASP A 214 1.29 11.01 -13.36
CA ASP A 214 0.97 10.10 -14.45
C ASP A 214 1.92 8.89 -14.40
N GLN A 215 1.34 7.71 -14.14
CA GLN A 215 2.09 6.47 -14.05
C GLN A 215 2.83 6.11 -15.36
N HIS A 216 2.30 6.49 -16.52
CA HIS A 216 2.97 6.27 -17.80
C HIS A 216 4.24 7.12 -17.92
N ARG A 217 4.18 8.40 -17.52
CA ARG A 217 5.37 9.27 -17.49
C ARG A 217 6.39 8.81 -16.47
N LEU A 218 5.96 8.39 -15.29
CA LEU A 218 6.84 7.74 -14.30
C LEU A 218 7.58 6.54 -14.91
N TYR A 219 6.87 5.67 -15.63
CA TYR A 219 7.49 4.52 -16.29
C TYR A 219 8.44 4.92 -17.42
N GLN A 220 8.20 6.04 -18.11
CA GLN A 220 9.13 6.57 -19.09
C GLN A 220 10.42 7.08 -18.42
N GLN A 221 10.32 7.83 -17.32
CA GLN A 221 11.48 8.30 -16.55
C GLN A 221 12.35 7.12 -16.09
N ILE A 222 11.73 6.09 -15.49
CA ILE A 222 12.42 4.88 -15.03
C ILE A 222 13.12 4.18 -16.20
N LYS A 223 12.41 3.93 -17.31
CA LYS A 223 12.99 3.27 -18.50
C LYS A 223 14.14 4.07 -19.11
N ALA A 224 14.10 5.40 -19.01
CA ALA A 224 15.17 6.28 -19.49
C ALA A 224 16.33 6.42 -18.48
N GLY A 225 16.16 5.96 -17.24
CA GLY A 225 17.09 6.27 -16.14
C GLY A 225 17.21 7.78 -15.91
N ALA A 226 16.13 8.53 -16.13
CA ALA A 226 16.10 9.97 -16.02
C ALA A 226 15.93 10.39 -14.55
N TYR A 227 17.06 10.46 -13.83
CA TYR A 227 17.18 11.07 -12.51
C TYR A 227 18.41 11.98 -12.49
N ASP A 228 18.46 12.90 -11.55
CA ASP A 228 19.56 13.84 -11.36
C ASP A 228 19.89 14.02 -9.87
N PHE A 229 20.88 14.87 -9.60
CA PHE A 229 21.33 15.24 -8.26
C PHE A 229 21.20 16.77 -8.11
N PRO A 230 19.99 17.29 -7.93
CA PRO A 230 19.74 18.73 -7.97
C PRO A 230 20.35 19.47 -6.77
N SER A 231 20.79 20.69 -7.02
CA SER A 231 21.22 21.62 -5.98
C SER A 231 20.00 22.25 -5.30
N PRO A 232 20.10 22.65 -4.01
CA PRO A 232 21.32 22.61 -3.18
C PRO A 232 21.54 21.31 -2.40
N GLU A 233 20.52 20.44 -2.27
CA GLU A 233 20.56 19.35 -1.29
C GLU A 233 21.67 18.34 -1.60
N TRP A 234 21.95 18.10 -2.90
CA TRP A 234 23.00 17.20 -3.34
C TRP A 234 24.41 17.80 -3.37
N ASP A 235 24.58 19.12 -3.21
CA ASP A 235 25.90 19.76 -3.26
C ASP A 235 26.81 19.30 -2.12
N THR A 236 26.20 18.99 -0.98
CA THR A 236 26.88 18.49 0.23
C THR A 236 26.99 16.97 0.28
N VAL A 237 26.42 16.25 -0.70
CA VAL A 237 26.47 14.79 -0.76
C VAL A 237 27.77 14.33 -1.41
N THR A 238 28.46 13.39 -0.76
CA THR A 238 29.77 12.89 -1.22
C THR A 238 29.71 12.30 -2.64
N PRO A 239 30.77 12.48 -3.45
CA PRO A 239 30.85 11.87 -4.78
C PRO A 239 30.69 10.34 -4.73
N GLU A 240 31.18 9.68 -3.69
CA GLU A 240 31.13 8.23 -3.54
C GLU A 240 29.71 7.73 -3.25
N ALA A 241 28.86 8.51 -2.57
CA ALA A 241 27.44 8.21 -2.43
C ALA A 241 26.73 8.25 -3.79
N LYS A 242 26.97 9.32 -4.57
CA LYS A 242 26.42 9.50 -5.92
C LYS A 242 26.89 8.39 -6.87
N ASP A 243 28.17 8.02 -6.79
CA ASP A 243 28.75 6.92 -7.57
C ASP A 243 28.08 5.57 -7.27
N LEU A 244 27.84 5.26 -5.99
CA LEU A 244 27.12 4.04 -5.62
C LEU A 244 25.68 4.04 -6.16
N ILE A 245 24.97 5.18 -6.06
CA ILE A 245 23.64 5.33 -6.66
C ILE A 245 23.67 5.11 -8.17
N ASN A 246 24.63 5.71 -8.89
CA ASN A 246 24.76 5.53 -10.34
C ASN A 246 25.00 4.06 -10.73
N LYS A 247 25.83 3.35 -9.96
CA LYS A 247 26.10 1.92 -10.16
C LYS A 247 24.86 1.05 -9.90
N MET A 248 23.99 1.43 -8.97
CA MET A 248 22.71 0.75 -8.70
C MET A 248 21.61 1.10 -9.71
N LEU A 249 21.49 2.37 -10.09
CA LEU A 249 20.52 2.89 -11.06
C LEU A 249 21.01 2.79 -12.51
N THR A 250 21.91 1.84 -12.78
CA THR A 250 22.36 1.51 -14.13
C THR A 250 21.25 0.77 -14.89
N ILE A 251 20.85 1.33 -16.04
CA ILE A 251 19.71 0.84 -16.83
C ILE A 251 19.92 -0.59 -17.32
N ASN A 252 21.12 -0.93 -17.79
CA ASN A 252 21.44 -2.28 -18.26
C ASN A 252 21.69 -3.20 -17.05
N PRO A 253 20.84 -4.20 -16.79
CA PRO A 253 20.97 -5.05 -15.60
C PRO A 253 22.27 -5.86 -15.58
N SER A 254 22.88 -6.18 -16.73
CA SER A 254 24.16 -6.89 -16.80
C SER A 254 25.36 -6.02 -16.44
N LYS A 255 25.20 -4.69 -16.43
CA LYS A 255 26.23 -3.72 -16.00
C LYS A 255 25.94 -3.16 -14.60
N ARG A 256 24.77 -3.44 -14.04
CA ARG A 256 24.34 -2.97 -12.73
C ARG A 256 25.13 -3.69 -11.65
N ILE A 257 25.56 -2.94 -10.64
CA ILE A 257 26.34 -3.49 -9.53
C ILE A 257 25.58 -4.60 -8.80
N SER A 258 26.28 -5.68 -8.46
CA SER A 258 25.73 -6.76 -7.64
C SER A 258 25.72 -6.39 -6.15
N SER A 259 24.95 -7.13 -5.34
CA SER A 259 24.95 -6.97 -3.88
C SER A 259 26.34 -7.20 -3.27
N THR A 260 27.10 -8.17 -3.80
CA THR A 260 28.48 -8.46 -3.37
C THR A 260 29.44 -7.32 -3.67
N GLU A 261 29.34 -6.70 -4.85
CA GLU A 261 30.19 -5.56 -5.22
C GLU A 261 29.79 -4.30 -4.44
N ALA A 262 28.49 -4.06 -4.25
CA ALA A 262 27.99 -2.91 -3.50
C ALA A 262 28.45 -2.92 -2.04
N LEU A 263 28.48 -4.08 -1.38
CA LEU A 263 29.01 -4.22 -0.02
C LEU A 263 30.52 -3.91 0.10
N LYS A 264 31.26 -4.02 -1.01
CA LYS A 264 32.69 -3.67 -1.09
C LYS A 264 32.93 -2.23 -1.51
N HIS A 265 31.89 -1.47 -1.84
CA HIS A 265 32.02 -0.09 -2.27
C HIS A 265 32.64 0.79 -1.17
N PRO A 266 33.56 1.73 -1.47
CA PRO A 266 34.23 2.55 -0.45
C PRO A 266 33.26 3.30 0.46
N TRP A 267 32.18 3.85 -0.09
CA TRP A 267 31.14 4.53 0.69
C TRP A 267 30.45 3.64 1.75
N ILE A 268 30.52 2.32 1.58
CA ILE A 268 29.99 1.33 2.53
C ILE A 268 31.10 0.80 3.45
N CYS A 269 32.16 0.22 2.88
CA CYS A 269 33.17 -0.53 3.64
C CYS A 269 34.22 0.38 4.31
N GLN A 270 34.38 1.63 3.84
CA GLN A 270 35.28 2.65 4.40
C GLN A 270 34.48 3.84 4.93
N ARG A 271 33.28 3.58 5.46
CA ARG A 271 32.33 4.60 5.95
C ARG A 271 32.95 5.65 6.84
N SER A 272 33.84 5.26 7.76
CA SER A 272 34.47 6.17 8.72
C SER A 272 35.34 7.26 8.09
N THR A 273 35.82 7.06 6.86
CA THR A 273 36.67 8.00 6.14
C THR A 273 36.00 8.61 4.92
N VAL A 274 35.01 7.93 4.34
CA VAL A 274 34.37 8.32 3.06
C VAL A 274 33.00 8.95 3.25
N ALA A 275 32.18 8.46 4.18
CA ALA A 275 30.81 8.97 4.34
C ALA A 275 30.82 10.23 5.23
N SER A 276 30.05 11.24 4.82
CA SER A 276 29.93 12.49 5.58
C SER A 276 29.26 12.30 6.94
N MET A 277 29.85 12.89 7.98
CA MET A 277 29.32 12.99 9.34
C MET A 277 28.65 14.36 9.59
N ILE A 278 28.19 15.03 8.54
CA ILE A 278 27.44 16.29 8.68
C ILE A 278 25.96 15.94 8.90
N HIS A 279 25.34 16.60 9.87
CA HIS A 279 23.90 16.46 10.08
C HIS A 279 23.11 17.05 8.91
N ARG A 280 22.14 16.29 8.39
CA ARG A 280 21.32 16.68 7.23
C ARG A 280 19.87 16.96 7.65
N GLN A 281 19.63 18.11 8.28
CA GLN A 281 18.29 18.50 8.76
C GLN A 281 17.24 18.57 7.63
N GLU A 282 17.59 19.15 6.47
CA GLU A 282 16.70 19.25 5.30
C GLU A 282 16.22 17.88 4.80
N THR A 283 17.09 16.86 4.85
CA THR A 283 16.77 15.48 4.51
C THR A 283 15.70 14.91 5.45
N VAL A 284 15.82 15.15 6.76
CA VAL A 284 14.86 14.70 7.77
C VAL A 284 13.49 15.33 7.53
N GLU A 285 13.43 16.61 7.19
CA GLU A 285 12.18 17.32 6.87
C GLU A 285 11.52 16.81 5.59
N CYS A 286 12.30 16.57 4.53
CA CYS A 286 11.80 15.98 3.29
C CYS A 286 11.28 14.55 3.51
N LEU A 287 12.00 13.74 4.29
CA LEU A 287 11.57 12.40 4.67
C LEU A 287 10.24 12.41 5.43
N LYS A 288 10.03 13.38 6.32
CA LYS A 288 8.76 13.54 7.05
C LYS A 288 7.59 13.77 6.09
N LYS A 289 7.76 14.65 5.10
CA LYS A 289 6.76 14.90 4.05
C LYS A 289 6.53 13.67 3.18
N PHE A 290 7.60 12.96 2.81
CA PHE A 290 7.53 11.73 2.02
C PHE A 290 6.75 10.62 2.75
N ASN A 291 7.04 10.38 4.03
CA ASN A 291 6.35 9.40 4.85
C ASN A 291 4.85 9.71 4.99
N ALA A 292 4.52 10.98 5.27
CA ALA A 292 3.13 11.42 5.34
C ALA A 292 2.40 11.18 4.01
N ARG A 293 3.00 11.60 2.88
CA ARG A 293 2.42 11.44 1.54
C ARG A 293 2.20 9.96 1.19
N ARG A 294 3.15 9.09 1.52
CA ARG A 294 3.08 7.65 1.26
C ARG A 294 1.97 6.98 2.06
N LYS A 295 1.85 7.28 3.37
CA LYS A 295 0.76 6.77 4.21
C LYS A 295 -0.62 7.30 3.82
N LEU A 296 -0.68 8.48 3.20
CA LEU A 296 -1.93 9.03 2.65
C LEU A 296 -2.32 8.38 1.31
N LYS A 297 -1.34 8.00 0.47
CA LYS A 297 -1.49 7.37 -0.86
C LYS A 297 -1.79 5.86 -0.86
N VAL A 298 -2.13 5.24 0.26
CA VAL A 298 -2.37 3.78 0.38
C VAL A 298 -3.70 3.33 -0.30
N ALA A 299 -4.28 4.16 -1.17
CA ALA A 299 -5.36 3.79 -2.07
C ALA A 299 -4.88 3.86 -3.53
N PRO A 300 -5.08 2.82 -4.36
CA PRO A 300 -4.55 2.79 -5.72
C PRO A 300 -5.26 3.83 -6.61
N PRO A 301 -4.51 4.67 -7.36
CA PRO A 301 -5.12 5.56 -8.34
C PRO A 301 -5.50 4.74 -9.58
N PHE A 302 -6.81 4.53 -9.80
CA PHE A 302 -7.31 4.05 -11.08
C PHE A 302 -7.96 5.22 -11.83
N SER A 303 -7.26 5.74 -12.84
CA SER A 303 -7.77 6.80 -13.71
C SER A 303 -7.68 6.33 -15.16
N ILE A 304 -8.83 6.11 -15.79
CA ILE A 304 -8.98 6.09 -17.24
C ILE A 304 -10.12 7.05 -17.55
N LEU A 305 -9.77 8.27 -17.96
CA LEU A 305 -10.73 9.30 -18.36
C LEU A 305 -11.32 8.99 -19.75
N HIS A 306 -12.65 8.99 -19.86
CA HIS A 306 -13.36 9.27 -21.11
C HIS A 306 -14.64 10.06 -20.80
N PRO A 307 -15.10 10.97 -21.68
CA PRO A 307 -16.06 12.01 -21.30
C PRO A 307 -17.49 11.59 -21.64
N ILE A 308 -18.23 11.04 -20.68
CA ILE A 308 -19.70 10.95 -20.76
C ILE A 308 -20.29 11.05 -19.34
N SER A 309 -20.48 12.26 -18.80
CA SER A 309 -21.27 12.43 -17.56
C SER A 309 -21.86 13.84 -17.35
N HIS A 310 -21.92 14.69 -18.38
CA HIS A 310 -22.39 16.07 -18.20
C HIS A 310 -23.92 16.22 -18.04
N LEU A 311 -24.72 15.20 -18.37
CA LEU A 311 -26.19 15.33 -18.42
C LEU A 311 -26.90 14.97 -17.10
N TYR A 312 -26.31 14.08 -16.27
CA TYR A 312 -26.92 13.66 -15.00
C TYR A 312 -26.72 14.66 -13.87
N LEU A 313 -25.61 15.42 -13.90
CA LEU A 313 -25.27 16.36 -12.85
C LEU A 313 -26.20 17.60 -12.83
N LEU A 314 -26.71 18.00 -14.00
CA LEU A 314 -27.66 19.12 -14.13
C LEU A 314 -29.02 18.81 -13.48
N CYS A 315 -29.46 17.55 -13.51
CA CYS A 315 -30.76 17.15 -12.98
C CYS A 315 -30.78 17.13 -11.44
N LEU A 316 -29.66 16.78 -10.81
CA LEU A 316 -29.46 16.84 -9.35
C LEU A 316 -29.32 18.28 -8.83
N PHE A 317 -28.77 19.18 -9.65
CA PHE A 317 -28.66 20.61 -9.32
C PHE A 317 -30.03 21.25 -9.11
N TYR A 318 -31.02 20.92 -9.95
CA TYR A 318 -32.39 21.42 -9.83
C TYR A 318 -33.12 20.93 -8.57
N THR A 319 -32.86 19.71 -8.13
CA THR A 319 -33.46 19.15 -6.90
C THR A 319 -32.78 19.66 -5.62
N LEU A 320 -31.49 19.98 -5.66
CA LEU A 320 -30.76 20.52 -4.50
C LEU A 320 -31.09 22.00 -4.25
N THR A 321 -31.38 22.77 -5.30
CA THR A 321 -31.86 24.16 -5.14
C THR A 321 -33.23 24.28 -4.47
N SER A 322 -34.05 23.22 -4.41
CA SER A 322 -35.35 23.27 -3.72
C SER A 322 -35.29 22.92 -2.23
N LEU A 323 -34.16 22.41 -1.72
CA LEU A 323 -33.97 22.08 -0.30
C LEU A 323 -33.31 23.20 0.50
N VAL A 324 -32.88 24.28 -0.17
CA VAL A 324 -32.22 25.44 0.47
C VAL A 324 -32.85 26.72 -0.08
N SER A 325 -33.71 27.36 0.71
CA SER A 325 -34.33 28.67 0.40
C SER A 325 -33.30 29.82 0.35
N PRO A 326 -33.63 30.99 -0.25
CA PRO A 326 -32.75 31.68 -1.21
C PRO A 326 -32.00 32.93 -0.69
N LEU A 327 -31.08 33.43 -1.55
CA LEU A 327 -30.21 34.62 -1.52
C LEU A 327 -28.78 34.35 -0.99
N SER A 328 -27.69 34.73 -1.68
CA SER A 328 -27.49 35.82 -2.65
C SER A 328 -26.57 35.41 -3.81
N GLU A 329 -26.88 35.96 -4.99
CA GLU A 329 -26.11 35.86 -6.23
C GLU A 329 -24.79 36.64 -6.13
N SER A 330 -23.69 36.01 -6.52
CA SER A 330 -22.63 36.71 -7.26
C SER A 330 -22.04 35.76 -8.29
N ILE A 331 -22.20 36.15 -9.55
CA ILE A 331 -21.74 35.46 -10.75
C ILE A 331 -20.31 35.94 -11.10
N GLU A 332 -19.54 34.99 -11.64
CA GLU A 332 -18.34 35.12 -12.47
C GLU A 332 -16.98 35.44 -11.81
N SER A 333 -16.01 34.53 -11.98
CA SER A 333 -15.09 34.66 -13.13
C SER A 333 -14.30 33.38 -13.41
N ALA A 334 -13.97 33.20 -14.68
CA ALA A 334 -13.22 32.09 -15.25
C ALA A 334 -11.71 32.19 -14.99
N ASN A 335 -11.06 31.03 -15.11
CA ASN A 335 -9.61 30.77 -15.19
C ASN A 335 -8.78 31.02 -13.93
N THR A 336 -8.47 29.96 -13.20
CA THR A 336 -7.19 29.78 -12.49
C THR A 336 -6.92 28.30 -12.26
N THR A 337 -5.65 27.93 -12.36
CA THR A 337 -5.03 26.69 -11.83
C THR A 337 -5.80 26.13 -10.63
N GLU A 338 -6.23 24.86 -10.67
CA GLU A 338 -6.87 24.22 -9.51
C GLU A 338 -5.96 24.40 -8.29
N ASP A 339 -6.45 25.15 -7.30
CA ASP A 339 -5.78 25.40 -6.03
C ASP A 339 -5.42 24.06 -5.37
N GLU A 340 -4.16 23.89 -4.95
CA GLU A 340 -3.66 22.65 -4.33
C GLU A 340 -4.52 22.22 -3.12
N ASP A 341 -5.13 23.19 -2.41
CA ASP A 341 -6.07 22.92 -1.33
C ASP A 341 -7.37 22.25 -1.82
N VAL A 342 -7.92 22.70 -2.96
CA VAL A 342 -9.10 22.09 -3.58
C VAL A 342 -8.79 20.65 -4.01
N LYS A 343 -7.60 20.42 -4.56
CA LYS A 343 -7.14 19.07 -4.94
C LYS A 343 -7.00 18.15 -3.72
N ALA A 344 -6.42 18.65 -2.63
CA ALA A 344 -6.29 17.92 -1.37
C ALA A 344 -7.65 17.53 -0.78
N ARG A 345 -8.61 18.47 -0.76
CA ARG A 345 -9.98 18.22 -0.27
C ARG A 345 -10.74 17.22 -1.14
N LYS A 346 -10.63 17.31 -2.47
CA LYS A 346 -11.22 16.29 -3.38
C LYS A 346 -10.64 14.89 -3.08
N GLN A 347 -9.34 14.79 -2.85
CA GLN A 347 -8.69 13.52 -2.52
C GLN A 347 -9.13 12.96 -1.16
N GLU A 348 -9.40 13.81 -0.17
CA GLU A 348 -9.97 13.41 1.12
C GLU A 348 -11.34 12.75 0.95
N ILE A 349 -12.21 13.33 0.12
CA ILE A 349 -13.55 12.78 -0.18
C ILE A 349 -13.47 11.42 -0.89
N ILE A 350 -12.54 11.28 -1.85
CA ILE A 350 -12.30 9.99 -2.52
C ILE A 350 -11.88 8.93 -1.48
N LYS A 351 -10.95 9.28 -0.59
CA LYS A 351 -10.43 8.36 0.43
C LYS A 351 -11.50 7.89 1.42
N VAL A 352 -12.32 8.79 1.94
CA VAL A 352 -13.40 8.39 2.86
C VAL A 352 -14.46 7.54 2.14
N THR A 353 -14.67 7.78 0.84
CA THR A 353 -15.53 6.94 -0.01
C THR A 353 -14.96 5.55 -0.19
N GLU A 354 -13.66 5.41 -0.43
CA GLU A 354 -12.99 4.10 -0.52
C GLU A 354 -13.07 3.32 0.80
N GLN A 355 -12.86 3.98 1.94
CA GLN A 355 -13.01 3.38 3.27
C GLN A 355 -14.44 2.87 3.52
N LEU A 356 -15.44 3.63 3.07
CA LEU A 356 -16.84 3.21 3.14
C LEU A 356 -17.11 1.98 2.26
N ILE A 357 -16.60 1.96 1.03
CA ILE A 357 -16.78 0.80 0.14
C ILE A 357 -16.04 -0.43 0.68
N GLU A 358 -14.88 -0.25 1.29
CA GLU A 358 -14.13 -1.32 1.94
C GLU A 358 -14.90 -1.92 3.13
N SER A 359 -15.55 -1.11 3.96
CA SER A 359 -16.37 -1.63 5.08
C SER A 359 -17.54 -2.46 4.57
N ILE A 360 -18.20 -2.04 3.49
CA ILE A 360 -19.26 -2.79 2.81
C ILE A 360 -18.74 -4.13 2.28
N ASN A 361 -17.63 -4.12 1.52
CA ASN A 361 -17.05 -5.33 0.93
C ASN A 361 -16.59 -6.35 1.99
N ASN A 362 -16.19 -5.86 3.16
CA ASN A 362 -15.75 -6.70 4.27
C ASN A 362 -16.90 -7.19 5.16
N GLY A 363 -18.11 -6.67 4.99
CA GLY A 363 -19.23 -6.92 5.89
C GLY A 363 -19.01 -6.32 7.30
N ASP A 364 -18.22 -5.25 7.42
CA ASP A 364 -17.92 -4.58 8.69
C ASP A 364 -18.95 -3.48 8.98
N PHE A 365 -20.06 -3.88 9.61
CA PHE A 365 -21.16 -2.96 9.93
C PHE A 365 -20.76 -1.88 10.94
N GLU A 366 -19.87 -2.19 11.89
CA GLU A 366 -19.43 -1.20 12.88
C GLU A 366 -18.62 -0.06 12.24
N ALA A 367 -17.74 -0.39 11.29
CA ALA A 367 -17.02 0.61 10.51
C ALA A 367 -17.99 1.40 9.61
N TYR A 368 -18.94 0.74 8.95
CA TYR A 368 -19.97 1.39 8.13
C TYR A 368 -20.79 2.41 8.93
N ALA A 369 -21.28 2.02 10.10
CA ALA A 369 -22.11 2.87 10.97
C ALA A 369 -21.34 4.07 11.56
N LYS A 370 -20.01 3.99 11.69
CA LYS A 370 -19.17 5.13 12.11
C LYS A 370 -19.01 6.17 11.00
N ILE A 371 -19.04 5.74 9.74
CA ILE A 371 -18.85 6.61 8.56
C ILE A 371 -20.19 7.20 8.11
N CYS A 372 -21.30 6.50 8.30
CA CYS A 372 -22.63 6.98 7.92
C CYS A 372 -23.30 7.76 9.04
N ASP A 373 -24.00 8.84 8.70
CA ASP A 373 -24.82 9.57 9.65
C ASP A 373 -25.98 8.69 10.17
N PRO A 374 -26.37 8.75 11.45
CA PRO A 374 -27.50 7.97 11.96
C PRO A 374 -28.82 8.21 11.23
N GLY A 375 -29.02 9.41 10.66
CA GLY A 375 -30.15 9.77 9.79
C GLY A 375 -29.83 9.66 8.30
N LEU A 376 -28.87 8.81 7.90
CA LEU A 376 -28.53 8.57 6.49
C LEU A 376 -29.79 8.28 5.68
N THR A 377 -30.01 9.04 4.62
CA THR A 377 -31.08 8.76 3.66
C THR A 377 -30.55 8.02 2.44
N SER A 378 -31.28 7.04 1.93
CA SER A 378 -30.87 6.26 0.76
C SER A 378 -31.97 6.07 -0.29
N PHE A 379 -31.57 6.20 -1.56
CA PHE A 379 -32.29 5.68 -2.72
C PHE A 379 -31.47 4.55 -3.34
N GLU A 380 -31.99 3.34 -3.36
CA GLU A 380 -31.30 2.20 -3.96
C GLU A 380 -32.29 1.20 -4.57
N PRO A 381 -31.88 0.34 -5.52
CA PRO A 381 -32.78 -0.59 -6.20
C PRO A 381 -33.61 -1.45 -5.25
N GLU A 382 -33.04 -1.83 -4.11
CA GLU A 382 -33.68 -2.65 -3.09
C GLU A 382 -34.77 -1.93 -2.31
N ALA A 383 -34.74 -0.60 -2.27
CA ALA A 383 -35.80 0.20 -1.67
C ALA A 383 -37.06 0.26 -2.56
N LEU A 384 -37.03 -0.32 -3.77
CA LEU A 384 -38.15 -0.41 -4.70
C LEU A 384 -38.80 0.95 -4.99
N GLY A 385 -37.97 1.98 -5.14
CA GLY A 385 -38.40 3.35 -5.44
C GLY A 385 -38.79 4.18 -4.20
N ASN A 386 -38.64 3.66 -2.98
CA ASN A 386 -38.88 4.41 -1.75
C ASN A 386 -37.58 5.04 -1.22
N LEU A 387 -37.71 6.19 -0.55
CA LEU A 387 -36.63 6.76 0.24
C LEU A 387 -36.55 6.01 1.59
N VAL A 388 -35.37 5.59 1.97
CA VAL A 388 -35.11 4.89 3.24
C VAL A 388 -34.28 5.78 4.15
N GLU A 389 -34.50 5.69 5.46
CA GLU A 389 -33.77 6.45 6.47
C GLU A 389 -33.11 5.53 7.50
N GLY A 390 -31.90 5.90 7.92
CA GLY A 390 -31.14 5.22 8.95
C GLY A 390 -30.36 4.00 8.46
N HIS A 391 -29.83 3.24 9.41
CA HIS A 391 -28.96 2.10 9.11
C HIS A 391 -29.68 0.75 9.15
N ASP A 392 -30.90 0.69 9.67
CA ASP A 392 -31.60 -0.58 9.92
C ASP A 392 -31.86 -1.36 8.62
N PHE A 393 -32.20 -0.65 7.55
CA PHE A 393 -32.34 -1.25 6.23
C PHE A 393 -31.02 -1.86 5.73
N HIS A 394 -29.92 -1.11 5.86
CA HIS A 394 -28.59 -1.57 5.46
C HIS A 394 -28.09 -2.73 6.34
N ARG A 395 -28.37 -2.71 7.64
CA ARG A 395 -27.98 -3.74 8.62
C ARG A 395 -28.45 -5.13 8.19
N PHE A 396 -29.65 -5.22 7.62
CA PHE A 396 -30.17 -6.48 7.08
C PHE A 396 -29.22 -7.12 6.06
N TYR A 397 -28.61 -6.35 5.15
CA TYR A 397 -27.66 -6.87 4.15
C TYR A 397 -26.34 -7.29 4.77
N PHE A 398 -25.84 -6.53 5.75
CA PHE A 398 -24.64 -6.90 6.49
C PHE A 398 -24.83 -8.23 7.22
N ASP A 399 -25.98 -8.41 7.88
CA ASP A 399 -26.27 -9.62 8.66
C ASP A 399 -26.57 -10.85 7.79
N ASN A 400 -27.21 -10.66 6.61
CA ASN A 400 -27.77 -11.78 5.85
C ASN A 400 -27.12 -12.06 4.48
N ALA A 401 -26.57 -11.06 3.80
CA ALA A 401 -26.10 -11.19 2.42
C ALA A 401 -24.57 -11.06 2.30
N LEU A 402 -23.99 -10.01 2.90
CA LEU A 402 -22.56 -9.73 2.85
C LEU A 402 -21.75 -10.60 3.81
N SER A 403 -22.30 -10.96 4.98
CA SER A 403 -21.68 -11.88 5.93
C SER A 403 -21.56 -13.33 5.44
N LYS A 404 -22.41 -13.75 4.49
CA LYS A 404 -22.49 -15.13 3.97
C LYS A 404 -21.82 -15.32 2.60
N GLY A 405 -21.47 -14.22 1.91
CA GLY A 405 -20.76 -14.25 0.62
C GLY A 405 -19.30 -14.66 0.76
N ASN A 406 -19.02 -15.96 0.75
CA ASN A 406 -17.67 -16.52 0.96
C ASN A 406 -16.69 -16.37 -0.22
N LYS A 407 -17.04 -15.60 -1.27
CA LYS A 407 -16.23 -15.47 -2.49
C LYS A 407 -15.68 -14.04 -2.61
N PRO A 408 -14.39 -13.85 -2.99
CA PRO A 408 -13.79 -12.52 -3.09
C PRO A 408 -14.52 -11.67 -4.14
N VAL A 409 -14.86 -10.44 -3.74
CA VAL A 409 -15.44 -9.42 -4.62
C VAL A 409 -14.37 -8.36 -4.88
N HIS A 410 -14.02 -8.17 -6.15
CA HIS A 410 -13.11 -7.11 -6.56
C HIS A 410 -13.93 -5.90 -7.00
N THR A 411 -13.71 -4.76 -6.34
CA THR A 411 -14.44 -3.51 -6.64
C THR A 411 -13.52 -2.51 -7.32
N ILE A 412 -14.02 -1.86 -8.37
CA ILE A 412 -13.32 -0.79 -9.11
C ILE A 412 -14.24 0.44 -9.10
N LEU A 413 -13.70 1.58 -8.66
CA LEU A 413 -14.36 2.88 -8.79
C LEU A 413 -13.87 3.55 -10.07
N LEU A 414 -14.77 3.79 -11.00
CA LEU A 414 -14.50 4.45 -12.27
C LEU A 414 -15.02 5.88 -12.22
N ASN A 415 -14.19 6.81 -12.69
CA ASN A 415 -14.50 8.22 -12.89
C ASN A 415 -15.15 8.91 -11.67
N PRO A 416 -14.51 8.88 -10.49
CA PRO A 416 -15.03 9.63 -9.36
C PRO A 416 -14.99 11.14 -9.65
N HIS A 417 -16.16 11.76 -9.65
CA HIS A 417 -16.33 13.20 -9.78
C HIS A 417 -16.74 13.78 -8.43
N VAL A 418 -15.86 14.59 -7.84
CA VAL A 418 -16.09 15.26 -6.55
C VAL A 418 -16.48 16.73 -6.79
N HIS A 419 -17.62 17.11 -6.23
CA HIS A 419 -18.10 18.48 -6.12
C HIS A 419 -18.01 18.93 -4.66
N LEU A 420 -17.13 19.89 -4.37
CA LEU A 420 -17.05 20.51 -3.06
C LEU A 420 -18.15 21.57 -2.94
N ILE A 421 -18.85 21.60 -1.81
CA ILE A 421 -19.94 22.54 -1.51
C ILE A 421 -19.57 23.26 -0.21
N GLY A 422 -18.86 24.38 -0.35
CA GLY A 422 -18.28 25.09 0.78
C GLY A 422 -17.18 24.28 1.49
N GLU A 423 -17.01 24.51 2.79
CA GLU A 423 -15.94 23.87 3.59
C GLU A 423 -16.36 22.53 4.19
N ASN A 424 -17.66 22.36 4.46
CA ASN A 424 -18.17 21.25 5.28
C ASN A 424 -19.10 20.30 4.51
N ALA A 425 -19.30 20.49 3.20
CA ALA A 425 -20.11 19.58 2.41
C ALA A 425 -19.41 19.21 1.09
N ALA A 426 -19.65 18.00 0.63
CA ALA A 426 -19.18 17.53 -0.66
C ALA A 426 -20.12 16.47 -1.24
N CYS A 427 -20.16 16.36 -2.55
CA CYS A 427 -20.86 15.31 -3.26
C CYS A 427 -19.85 14.56 -4.13
N ILE A 428 -19.92 13.24 -4.19
CA ILE A 428 -19.14 12.42 -5.10
C ILE A 428 -20.06 11.52 -5.90
N ALA A 429 -19.86 11.48 -7.22
CA ALA A 429 -20.54 10.57 -8.13
C ALA A 429 -19.49 9.69 -8.83
N TYR A 430 -19.76 8.39 -8.94
CA TYR A 430 -18.85 7.44 -9.57
C TYR A 430 -19.61 6.23 -10.12
N ILE A 431 -18.95 5.49 -11.01
CA ILE A 431 -19.41 4.19 -11.48
C ILE A 431 -18.65 3.12 -10.70
N ARG A 432 -19.37 2.23 -10.03
CA ARG A 432 -18.79 1.08 -9.32
C ARG A 432 -18.92 -0.17 -10.17
N LEU A 433 -17.79 -0.79 -10.49
CA LEU A 433 -17.76 -2.15 -11.03
C LEU A 433 -17.46 -3.14 -9.92
N SER A 434 -18.33 -4.13 -9.75
CA SER A 434 -18.17 -5.22 -8.80
C SER A 434 -18.00 -6.53 -9.56
N GLN A 435 -16.81 -7.13 -9.45
CA GLN A 435 -16.50 -8.42 -10.04
C GLN A 435 -16.56 -9.49 -8.96
N TYR A 436 -17.38 -10.52 -9.18
CA TYR A 436 -17.61 -11.59 -8.22
C TYR A 436 -17.78 -12.92 -8.94
N MET A 437 -17.85 -14.00 -8.16
CA MET A 437 -18.10 -15.35 -8.68
C MET A 437 -19.53 -15.75 -8.29
N ASP A 438 -20.37 -16.07 -9.26
CA ASP A 438 -21.77 -16.45 -9.02
C ASP A 438 -21.91 -17.81 -8.31
N GLY A 439 -23.15 -18.25 -8.02
CA GLY A 439 -23.42 -19.55 -7.39
C GLY A 439 -22.80 -20.74 -8.12
N GLY A 440 -22.77 -20.69 -9.45
CA GLY A 440 -22.15 -21.68 -10.33
C GLY A 440 -20.62 -21.60 -10.44
N GLY A 441 -20.00 -20.60 -9.80
CA GLY A 441 -18.55 -20.39 -9.88
C GLY A 441 -18.10 -19.78 -11.21
N MET A 442 -18.99 -19.09 -11.93
CA MET A 442 -18.63 -18.31 -13.10
C MET A 442 -18.34 -16.86 -12.69
N PRO A 443 -17.29 -16.22 -13.25
CA PRO A 443 -17.02 -14.82 -12.99
C PRO A 443 -18.09 -13.94 -13.63
N ARG A 444 -18.62 -13.00 -12.84
CA ARG A 444 -19.60 -12.00 -13.25
C ARG A 444 -19.05 -10.61 -12.94
N THR A 445 -19.43 -9.64 -13.75
CA THR A 445 -19.16 -8.22 -13.52
C THR A 445 -20.50 -7.50 -13.48
N MET A 446 -20.65 -6.62 -12.50
CA MET A 446 -21.85 -5.86 -12.27
C MET A 446 -21.50 -4.38 -12.15
N GLN A 447 -22.33 -3.51 -12.70
CA GLN A 447 -22.13 -2.07 -12.72
C GLN A 447 -23.25 -1.39 -11.95
N SER A 448 -22.88 -0.45 -11.08
CA SER A 448 -23.82 0.48 -10.44
C SER A 448 -23.31 1.91 -10.51
N GLU A 449 -24.19 2.86 -10.77
CA GLU A 449 -23.89 4.28 -10.64
C GLU A 449 -24.24 4.72 -9.22
N GLU A 450 -23.28 5.30 -8.50
CA GLU A 450 -23.45 5.70 -7.11
C GLU A 450 -23.15 7.18 -6.92
N THR A 451 -24.01 7.86 -6.18
CA THR A 451 -23.82 9.23 -5.69
C THR A 451 -23.82 9.21 -4.17
N ARG A 452 -22.88 9.89 -3.54
CA ARG A 452 -22.80 10.06 -2.09
C ARG A 452 -22.64 11.52 -1.72
N VAL A 453 -23.42 11.94 -0.73
CA VAL A 453 -23.32 13.27 -0.14
C VAL A 453 -22.67 13.16 1.22
N TRP A 454 -21.61 13.93 1.40
CA TRP A 454 -20.76 13.99 2.58
C TRP A 454 -20.97 15.31 3.29
N HIS A 455 -21.05 15.24 4.62
CA HIS A 455 -21.08 16.42 5.48
C HIS A 455 -20.08 16.26 6.62
N ARG A 456 -19.32 17.31 6.90
CA ARG A 456 -18.31 17.33 7.95
C ARG A 456 -18.94 17.83 9.25
N ARG A 457 -18.98 16.96 10.27
CA ARG A 457 -19.44 17.29 11.64
C ARG A 457 -18.32 16.95 12.62
N ASP A 458 -18.00 17.88 13.51
CA ASP A 458 -16.94 17.73 14.51
C ASP A 458 -15.60 17.26 13.93
N GLY A 459 -15.24 17.81 12.76
CA GLY A 459 -14.01 17.49 12.04
C GLY A 459 -14.02 16.18 11.25
N LYS A 460 -15.10 15.38 11.31
CA LYS A 460 -15.23 14.08 10.63
C LYS A 460 -16.25 14.14 9.50
N TRP A 461 -15.89 13.54 8.35
CA TRP A 461 -16.81 13.36 7.23
C TRP A 461 -17.80 12.23 7.52
N GLN A 462 -19.08 12.51 7.38
CA GLN A 462 -20.17 11.55 7.48
C GLN A 462 -20.96 11.50 6.18
N ASN A 463 -21.30 10.30 5.72
CA ASN A 463 -22.20 10.15 4.58
C ASN A 463 -23.64 10.37 5.05
N ILE A 464 -24.29 11.40 4.52
CA ILE A 464 -25.64 11.83 4.93
C ILE A 464 -26.73 11.43 3.92
N HIS A 465 -26.34 11.24 2.65
CA HIS A 465 -27.25 10.75 1.60
C HIS A 465 -26.51 9.83 0.64
N PHE A 466 -27.22 8.80 0.17
CA PHE A 466 -26.72 7.82 -0.78
C PHE A 466 -27.76 7.57 -1.87
N HIS A 467 -27.33 7.55 -3.12
CA HIS A 467 -28.16 7.13 -4.23
C HIS A 467 -27.41 6.12 -5.08
N ARG A 468 -27.99 4.95 -5.31
CA ARG A 468 -27.51 3.95 -6.26
C ARG A 468 -28.54 3.70 -7.36
N SER A 469 -28.05 3.64 -8.59
CA SER A 469 -28.79 3.21 -9.79
C SER A 469 -28.10 1.99 -10.41
N GLY A 470 -28.84 1.29 -11.27
CA GLY A 470 -28.37 0.07 -11.94
C GLY A 470 -28.72 -1.18 -11.14
N SER A 471 -27.71 -1.99 -10.82
CA SER A 471 -27.89 -3.32 -10.22
C SER A 471 -28.02 -3.31 -8.68
N PRO A 472 -28.70 -4.31 -8.08
CA PRO A 472 -28.71 -4.50 -6.63
C PRO A 472 -27.31 -4.74 -6.03
N SER A 473 -27.12 -4.38 -4.77
CA SER A 473 -25.92 -4.64 -3.94
C SER A 473 -25.59 -6.11 -3.74
N VAL A 474 -26.58 -6.99 -3.91
CA VAL A 474 -26.39 -8.44 -3.85
C VAL A 474 -26.78 -9.03 -5.21
N PRO A 475 -25.87 -9.78 -5.86
CA PRO A 475 -26.20 -10.55 -7.06
C PRO A 475 -27.44 -11.42 -6.81
N SER A 476 -28.41 -11.41 -7.73
CA SER A 476 -29.44 -12.44 -7.75
C SER A 476 -28.75 -13.81 -7.86
N GLN A 477 -28.97 -14.66 -6.86
CA GLN A 477 -28.32 -15.97 -6.73
C GLN A 477 -28.55 -16.89 -7.93
#